data_AF-A0AAD4BM31-F1
#
_entry.id   AF-A0AAD4BM31-F1
#
_cell.length_a   1.000
_cell.length_b   1.000
_cell.length_c   1.000
_cell.angle_alpha   90.00
_cell.angle_beta   90.00
_cell.angle_gamma   90.00
#
_symmetry.space_group_name_H-M   'P 1'
#
loop_
_entity.id
_entity.type
_entity.pdbx_description
1 polymer ?
#
loop_
_entity_poly.entity_id
_entity_poly.type
_entity_poly.pdbx_seq_one_letter_code
_entity_poly.pdbx_strand_id
1 'polypeptide(L)' 'MVVKSRVLAAGVQVLDILGHTLYNPHAVVDAHGGKATLSISSWSAAVRNLPDPDRPLPPRSHRLHVQNIPYTATSI' A
#
# COMPACT_ATOMS: atom_id res chain seq x y z
N MET A 1 8.88 -14.65 0.33
CA MET A 1 7.51 -14.79 0.86
C MET A 1 6.76 -15.84 0.04
N VAL A 2 6.44 -16.99 0.63
CA VAL A 2 5.91 -18.18 -0.08
C VAL A 2 4.52 -17.92 -0.71
N VAL A 3 3.74 -17.00 -0.15
CA VAL A 3 2.41 -16.66 -0.69
C VAL A 3 2.55 -15.91 -2.01
N LYS A 4 3.33 -14.82 -2.07
CA LYS A 4 3.50 -13.98 -3.27
C LYS A 4 3.95 -14.80 -4.49
N SER A 5 4.91 -15.71 -4.30
CA SER A 5 5.38 -16.57 -5.40
C SER A 5 4.29 -17.54 -5.89
N ARG A 6 3.46 -18.06 -5.00
CA ARG A 6 2.37 -18.98 -5.36
C ARG A 6 1.23 -18.29 -6.11
N VAL A 7 0.79 -17.10 -5.67
CA VAL A 7 -0.28 -16.37 -6.38
C VAL A 7 0.17 -15.84 -7.73
N LEU A 8 1.42 -15.35 -7.84
CA LEU A 8 1.97 -14.95 -9.15
C LEU A 8 2.05 -16.12 -10.12
N ALA A 9 2.48 -17.30 -9.67
CA ALA A 9 2.49 -18.52 -10.49
C ALA A 9 1.10 -18.96 -10.95
N ALA A 10 0.05 -18.58 -10.21
CA ALA A 10 -1.35 -18.83 -10.56
C ALA A 10 -1.95 -17.73 -11.47
N GLY A 11 -1.15 -16.78 -11.96
CA GLY A 11 -1.61 -15.69 -12.82
C GLY A 11 -2.37 -14.57 -12.08
N VAL A 12 -2.31 -14.54 -10.75
CA VAL A 12 -2.97 -13.51 -9.94
C VAL A 12 -2.07 -12.30 -9.78
N GLN A 13 -2.59 -11.11 -10.10
CA GLN A 13 -1.91 -9.85 -9.83
C GLN A 13 -1.87 -9.58 -8.32
N VAL A 14 -0.67 -9.24 -7.81
CA VAL A 14 -0.48 -8.88 -6.40
C VAL A 14 -0.12 -7.40 -6.31
N LEU A 15 -0.99 -6.63 -5.66
CA LEU A 15 -0.74 -5.22 -5.33
C LEU A 15 -0.24 -5.14 -3.88
N ASP A 16 0.94 -4.56 -3.69
CA ASP A 16 1.58 -4.39 -2.40
C ASP A 16 1.56 -2.89 -2.06
N ILE A 17 0.60 -2.49 -1.22
CA ILE A 17 0.33 -1.09 -0.91
C ILE A 17 0.68 -0.85 0.55
N LEU A 18 1.54 0.14 0.80
CA LEU A 18 1.87 0.57 2.15
C LEU A 18 0.67 1.30 2.75
N GLY A 19 0.17 0.84 3.89
CA GLY A 19 -0.93 1.51 4.60
C GLY A 19 -0.96 1.30 6.11
N HIS A 20 0.00 0.55 6.66
CA HIS A 20 0.07 0.29 8.10
C HIS A 20 0.93 1.31 8.85
N THR A 21 1.94 1.85 8.19
CA THR A 21 2.87 2.85 8.73
C THR A 21 2.69 4.17 8.00
N LEU A 22 2.99 5.29 8.67
CA LEU A 22 2.93 6.62 8.06
C LEU A 22 3.94 6.77 6.91
N TYR A 23 5.17 6.28 7.11
CA TYR A 23 6.24 6.30 6.13
C TYR A 23 6.59 4.87 5.70
N ASN A 24 7.16 4.73 4.50
CA ASN A 24 7.83 3.49 4.10
C ASN A 24 9.04 3.26 5.03
N PRO A 25 9.09 2.17 5.82
CA PRO A 25 10.19 1.92 6.74
C PRO A 25 11.57 1.88 6.06
N HIS A 26 11.64 1.39 4.83
CA HIS A 26 12.90 1.38 4.07
C HIS A 26 13.38 2.81 3.76
N ALA A 27 12.47 3.71 3.40
CA ALA A 27 12.83 5.11 3.14
C ALA A 27 13.35 5.81 4.41
N VAL A 28 12.82 5.47 5.59
CA VAL A 28 13.31 6.01 6.87
C VAL A 28 14.72 5.48 7.18
N VAL A 29 14.98 4.20 6.91
CA VAL A 29 16.32 3.59 7.07
C VAL A 29 17.33 4.22 6.11
N ASP A 30 16.95 4.42 4.85
CA ASP A 30 17.81 5.04 3.84
C ASP A 30 18.11 6.50 4.18
N ALA A 31 17.11 7.27 4.63
CA ALA A 31 17.28 8.63 5.14
C ALA A 31 18.18 8.71 6.39
N HIS A 32 18.34 7.59 7.11
CA HIS A 32 19.24 7.43 8.25
C HIS A 32 20.52 6.63 7.87
N GLY A 33 20.99 6.78 6.64
CA GLY A 33 22.28 6.22 6.20
C GLY A 33 22.32 4.70 6.17
N GLY A 34 21.19 4.06 5.87
CA GLY A 34 21.07 2.61 5.75
C GLY A 34 20.99 1.86 7.09
N LYS A 35 20.80 2.56 8.21
CA LYS A 35 20.67 1.96 9.55
C LYS A 35 19.34 2.30 10.17
N ALA A 36 18.76 1.36 10.91
CA ALA A 36 17.57 1.63 11.70
C ALA A 36 17.84 2.69 12.78
N THR A 37 16.85 3.54 13.03
CA THR A 37 16.88 4.54 14.09
C THR A 37 16.65 3.89 15.45
N LEU A 38 17.46 4.21 16.45
CA LEU A 38 17.38 3.61 17.79
C LEU A 38 16.87 4.59 18.86
N SER A 39 16.49 5.80 18.47
CA SER A 39 15.92 6.81 19.35
C SER A 39 14.83 7.61 18.64
N ILE A 40 13.93 8.21 19.42
CA ILE A 40 12.90 9.10 18.89
C ILE A 40 13.51 10.32 18.19
N SER A 41 14.66 10.82 18.66
CA SER A 41 15.36 11.97 18.07
C SER A 41 15.96 11.64 16.71
N SER A 42 16.61 10.47 16.57
CA SER A 42 17.16 10.01 15.29
C SER A 42 16.05 9.70 14.30
N TRP A 43 14.95 9.10 14.76
CA TRP A 43 13.76 8.90 13.93
C TRP A 43 13.17 10.22 13.45
N SER A 44 12.97 11.18 14.35
CA SER A 44 12.41 12.50 14.01
C SER A 44 13.30 13.27 13.03
N ALA A 45 14.62 13.14 13.17
CA ALA A 45 15.57 13.74 12.24
C ALA A 45 15.52 13.07 10.85
N ALA A 46 15.41 11.74 10.80
CA ALA A 46 15.33 10.99 9.54
C ALA A 46 14.05 11.34 8.76
N VAL A 47 12.89 11.38 9.42
CA VAL A 47 11.61 11.66 8.73
C VAL A 47 11.44 13.11 8.33
N ARG A 48 12.17 14.06 8.93
CA ARG A 48 12.08 15.49 8.60
C ARG A 48 12.45 15.80 7.14
N ASN A 49 13.31 14.99 6.55
CA ASN A 49 13.77 15.16 5.18
C ASN A 49 12.96 14.33 4.17
N LEU A 50 11.94 13.60 4.64
CA LEU A 50 11.03 12.85 3.78
C LEU A 50 9.81 13.73 3.43
N PRO A 51 9.14 13.47 2.30
CA PRO A 51 7.83 14.05 2.03
C PRO A 51 6.85 13.74 3.16
N ASP A 52 5.88 14.62 3.37
CA ASP A 52 4.78 14.35 4.29
C ASP A 52 4.10 13.01 3.93
N PRO A 53 3.69 12.23 4.94
CA PRO A 53 3.08 10.94 4.70
C PRO A 53 1.72 11.09 4.01
N ASP A 54 1.36 10.09 3.21
CA ASP A 54 0.09 10.08 2.50
C ASP A 54 -1.09 10.20 3.46
N ARG A 55 -2.09 10.98 3.07
CA ARG A 55 -3.34 11.06 3.84
C ARG A 55 -4.12 9.76 3.72
N PRO A 56 -4.92 9.41 4.75
CA PRO A 56 -5.80 8.26 4.68
C PRO A 56 -6.69 8.33 3.45
N LEU A 57 -6.89 7.18 2.80
CA LEU A 57 -7.89 7.04 1.77
C LEU A 57 -9.26 7.44 2.33
N PRO A 58 -10.10 8.14 1.56
CA PRO A 58 -11.44 8.47 2.00
C PRO A 58 -12.22 7.18 2.33
N PRO A 59 -13.20 7.26 3.26
CA PRO A 59 -14.06 6.12 3.54
C PRO A 59 -14.69 5.61 2.25
N ARG A 60 -14.81 4.28 2.10
CA ARG A 60 -15.55 3.72 0.96
C ARG A 60 -16.99 4.24 1.05
N SER A 61 -17.40 5.07 0.09
CA SER A 61 -18.81 5.47 0.03
C SER A 61 -19.63 4.22 -0.30
N HIS A 62 -20.57 3.85 0.56
CA HIS A 62 -21.50 2.73 0.35
C HIS A 62 -22.51 2.97 -0.78
N ARG A 63 -22.28 3.94 -1.68
CA ARG A 63 -23.11 4.10 -2.86
C ARG A 63 -22.77 2.96 -3.81
N LEU A 64 -23.55 1.88 -3.70
CA LEU A 64 -23.63 0.83 -4.71
C LEU A 64 -23.76 1.52 -6.07
N HIS A 65 -22.66 1.55 -6.83
CA HIS A 65 -22.74 1.76 -8.25
C HIS A 65 -23.41 0.47 -8.76
N VAL A 66 -24.73 0.51 -8.87
CA VAL A 66 -25.46 -0.42 -9.72
C VAL A 66 -24.94 -0.14 -11.12
N GLN A 67 -23.83 -0.77 -11.49
CA GLN A 67 -23.45 -0.89 -12.87
C GLN A 67 -24.55 -1.76 -13.47
N ASN A 68 -25.45 -1.14 -14.23
CA ASN A 68 -26.30 -1.82 -15.19
C ASN A 68 -25.37 -2.53 -16.18
N ILE A 69 -24.97 -3.75 -15.84
CA ILE A 69 -24.42 -4.68 -16.81
C ILE A 69 -25.65 -5.28 -17.51
N PRO A 70 -25.94 -4.93 -18.78
CA PRO A 70 -26.99 -5.63 -19.50
C PRO A 70 -26.58 -7.10 -19.59
N TYR A 71 -27.36 -7.99 -18.99
CA TYR A 71 -27.27 -9.41 -19.24
C TYR A 71 -27.68 -9.65 -20.70
N THR A 72 -26.73 -9.79 -21.62
CA THR A 72 -26.99 -10.48 -22.88
C THR A 72 -27.09 -11.96 -22.57
N ALA A 73 -28.33 -12.43 -22.38
CA ALA A 73 -28.63 -13.84 -22.43
C ALA A 73 -28.39 -14.32 -23.86
N THR A 74 -27.27 -14.99 -24.11
CA THR A 74 -27.14 -15.84 -25.30
C THR A 74 -28.04 -17.05 -25.07
N SER A 75 -29.23 -17.04 -25.69
CA SER A 75 -30.05 -18.24 -25.82
C SER A 75 -29.27 -19.30 -26.60
N ILE A 76 -29.31 -20.52 -26.05
CA ILE A 76 -28.84 -21.77 -26.65
C ILE A 76 -29.82 -22.16 -27.77
#